data_AF-A0A5E6NH69-F1
#
_entry.id   AF-A0A5E6NH69-F1
#
_cell.length_a   1.000
_cell.length_b   1.000
_cell.length_c   1.000
_cell.angle_alpha   90.00
_cell.angle_beta   90.00
_cell.angle_gamma   90.00
#
_symmetry.space_group_name_H-M   'P 1'
#
loop_
_entity.id
_entity.type
_entity.pdbx_description
1 polymer ?
#
loop_
_entity_poly.entity_id
_entity_poly.type
_entity_poly.pdbx_seq_one_letter_code
_entity_poly.pdbx_strand_id
1 'polypeptide(L)'
;MMSELNPHSSAQAWINAGFLLGGLYLLARRVIFWHIPAAFLSGIIVTAFLVSLGDGEYLPVQNHLMLGATMLGAFFIATDPVSASTTPKGRLIYGFLIGVLIVIIRTFGGYPDGVAFAVLLMNIVVPLIDYYTQPKVFGK
;
A
#
# COMPACT_ATOMS: atom_id res chain seq x y z
N MET A 1 15.26 23.68 -16.27
CA MET A 1 15.49 22.22 -16.16
C MET A 1 14.65 21.55 -15.07
N MET A 2 14.10 22.31 -14.09
CA MET A 2 13.09 21.85 -13.12
C MET A 2 11.66 22.34 -13.46
N SER A 3 11.34 22.46 -14.76
CA SER A 3 10.04 22.98 -15.23
C SER A 3 9.30 22.03 -16.18
N GLU A 4 9.83 20.82 -16.42
CA GLU A 4 9.20 19.80 -17.26
C GLU A 4 8.57 18.64 -16.45
N LEU A 5 8.73 18.65 -15.12
CA LEU A 5 8.11 17.66 -14.23
C LEU A 5 6.69 18.09 -13.86
N ASN A 6 5.83 18.22 -14.87
CA ASN A 6 4.40 18.37 -14.68
C ASN A 6 3.70 17.10 -15.17
N PRO A 7 3.72 15.98 -14.42
CA PRO A 7 2.87 14.85 -14.73
C PRO A 7 1.49 15.10 -14.12
N HIS A 8 0.80 16.18 -14.49
CA HIS A 8 -0.65 16.09 -14.68
C HIS A 8 -0.90 15.30 -15.97
N SER A 9 -0.35 14.08 -16.05
CA SER A 9 -0.75 13.13 -17.08
C SER A 9 -2.16 12.73 -16.71
N SER A 10 -3.15 13.41 -17.30
CA SER A 10 -4.55 13.06 -17.21
C SER A 10 -4.74 11.55 -17.30
N ALA A 11 -3.95 10.88 -18.16
CA ALA A 11 -3.90 9.42 -18.28
C ALA A 11 -3.61 8.68 -16.96
N GLN A 12 -2.66 9.13 -16.13
CA GLN A 12 -2.40 8.50 -14.83
C GLN A 12 -3.58 8.64 -13.86
N ALA A 13 -4.23 9.81 -13.84
CA ALA A 13 -5.43 10.02 -13.04
C ALA A 13 -6.58 9.11 -13.51
N TRP A 14 -6.77 8.96 -14.83
CA TRP A 14 -7.76 8.04 -15.41
C TRP A 14 -7.46 6.56 -15.08
N ILE A 15 -6.19 6.16 -15.15
CA ILE A 15 -5.75 4.81 -14.79
C ILE A 15 -6.01 4.55 -13.30
N ASN A 16 -5.67 5.51 -12.44
CA ASN A 16 -5.89 5.43 -11.01
C ASN A 16 -7.40 5.32 -10.69
N ALA A 17 -8.22 6.16 -11.32
CA ALA A 17 -9.68 6.11 -11.20
C ALA A 17 -10.24 4.75 -11.64
N GLY A 18 -9.71 4.17 -12.72
CA GLY A 18 -10.06 2.82 -13.18
C GLY A 18 -9.76 1.75 -12.13
N PHE A 19 -8.56 1.76 -11.55
CA PHE A 19 -8.19 0.81 -10.49
C PHE A 19 -8.98 1.03 -9.19
N LEU A 20 -9.27 2.28 -8.84
CA LEU A 20 -10.08 2.61 -7.67
C LEU A 20 -11.52 2.11 -7.85
N LEU A 21 -12.13 2.32 -9.02
CA LEU A 21 -13.46 1.79 -9.34
C LEU A 21 -13.48 0.26 -9.35
N GLY A 22 -12.47 -0.38 -9.94
CA GLY A 22 -12.32 -1.84 -9.92
C GLY A 22 -12.15 -2.39 -8.50
N GLY A 23 -11.31 -1.75 -7.68
CA GLY A 23 -11.11 -2.10 -6.28
C GLY A 23 -12.36 -1.93 -5.44
N LEU A 24 -13.12 -0.84 -5.66
CA LEU A 24 -14.39 -0.60 -4.98
C LEU A 24 -15.45 -1.64 -5.38
N TYR A 25 -15.47 -2.04 -6.65
CA TYR A 25 -16.33 -3.12 -7.14
C TYR A 25 -16.00 -4.46 -6.47
N LEU A 26 -14.71 -4.81 -6.33
CA LEU A 26 -14.28 -6.03 -5.62
C LEU A 26 -14.65 -6.01 -4.13
N LEU A 27 -14.55 -4.83 -3.50
CA LEU A 27 -15.02 -4.59 -2.13
C LEU A 27 -16.54 -4.81 -2.01
N ALA A 28 -17.32 -4.25 -2.94
CA ALA A 28 -18.78 -4.40 -2.96
C ALA A 28 -19.20 -5.86 -3.15
N ARG A 29 -18.45 -6.62 -3.97
CA ARG A 29 -18.65 -8.07 -4.18
C ARG A 29 -18.14 -8.93 -3.02
N ARG A 30 -17.57 -8.34 -1.97
CA ARG A 30 -16.97 -9.01 -0.80
C ARG A 30 -15.92 -10.07 -1.16
N VAL A 31 -15.27 -9.91 -2.32
CA VAL A 31 -14.16 -10.78 -2.73
C VAL A 31 -12.91 -10.47 -1.92
N ILE A 32 -12.69 -9.18 -1.63
CA ILE A 32 -11.57 -8.67 -0.84
C ILE A 32 -12.05 -8.08 0.49
N PHE A 33 -11.24 -8.21 1.54
CA PHE A 33 -11.51 -7.59 2.85
C PHE A 33 -10.98 -6.16 2.89
N TRP A 34 -11.78 -5.22 3.41
CA TRP A 34 -11.42 -3.79 3.50
C TRP A 34 -10.20 -3.50 4.38
N HIS A 35 -9.83 -4.42 5.28
CA HIS A 35 -8.71 -4.27 6.20
C HIS A 35 -7.37 -4.03 5.48
N ILE A 36 -7.09 -4.79 4.41
CA ILE A 36 -5.79 -4.71 3.71
C ILE A 36 -5.67 -3.41 2.90
N PRO A 37 -6.62 -3.06 2.02
CA PRO A 37 -6.53 -1.81 1.26
C PRO A 37 -6.54 -0.57 2.16
N ALA A 38 -7.37 -0.57 3.22
CA ALA A 38 -7.43 0.56 4.14
C ALA A 38 -6.11 0.75 4.91
N ALA A 39 -5.51 -0.34 5.38
CA ALA A 39 -4.22 -0.28 6.08
C ALA A 39 -3.06 0.08 5.15
N PHE A 40 -3.08 -0.40 3.91
CA PHE A 40 -2.10 -0.05 2.89
C PHE A 40 -2.10 1.45 2.58
N LEU A 41 -3.29 2.01 2.34
CA LEU A 41 -3.44 3.44 2.07
C LEU A 41 -3.07 4.28 3.30
N SER A 42 -3.48 3.86 4.50
CA SER A 42 -3.11 4.58 5.72
C SER A 42 -1.60 4.55 5.98
N GLY A 43 -0.92 3.44 5.69
CA GLY A 43 0.54 3.32 5.76
C GLY A 43 1.24 4.31 4.85
N ILE A 44 0.80 4.42 3.59
CA ILE A 44 1.37 5.40 2.65
C ILE A 44 1.11 6.82 3.13
N ILE A 45 -0.11 7.15 3.55
CA ILE A 45 -0.47 8.51 4.00
C ILE A 45 0.37 8.90 5.21
N VAL A 46 0.45 8.04 6.23
CA VAL A 46 1.19 8.33 7.47
C VAL A 46 2.67 8.48 7.19
N THR A 47 3.28 7.55 6.45
CA THR A 47 4.73 7.62 6.18
C THR A 47 5.08 8.77 5.25
N ALA A 48 4.29 9.03 4.20
CA ALA A 48 4.51 10.17 3.32
C ALA A 48 4.34 11.50 4.06
N PHE A 49 3.36 11.59 4.97
CA PHE A 49 3.20 12.76 5.85
C PHE A 49 4.44 12.95 6.74
N LEU A 50 4.90 11.89 7.42
CA LEU A 50 6.10 11.96 8.28
C LEU A 50 7.36 12.37 7.50
N VAL A 51 7.53 11.86 6.28
CA VAL A 51 8.65 12.24 5.41
C VAL A 51 8.54 13.70 4.98
N SER A 52 7.33 14.20 4.71
CA SER A 52 7.09 15.61 4.34
C SER A 52 7.32 16.61 5.48
N LEU A 53 7.42 16.16 6.74
CA LEU A 53 7.80 17.01 7.86
C LEU A 53 9.33 17.22 7.97
N GLY A 54 10.13 16.44 7.24
CA GLY A 54 11.58 16.64 7.16
C GLY A 54 11.95 17.78 6.20
N ASP A 55 13.05 18.48 6.47
CA ASP A 55 13.58 19.65 5.73
C ASP A 55 13.99 19.40 4.25
N GLY A 56 13.53 18.32 3.61
CA GLY A 56 13.84 17.99 2.22
C GLY A 56 12.70 18.28 1.24
N GLU A 57 13.05 18.59 -0.02
CA GLU A 57 12.08 18.65 -1.12
C GLU A 57 11.58 17.23 -1.47
N TYR A 58 10.66 16.70 -0.68
CA TYR A 58 10.04 15.40 -0.92
C TYR A 58 8.74 15.54 -1.73
N LEU A 59 8.42 14.50 -2.51
CA LEU A 59 7.19 14.49 -3.30
C LEU A 59 5.96 14.65 -2.39
N PRO A 60 4.99 15.51 -2.77
CA PRO A 60 3.77 15.67 -1.99
C PRO A 60 3.00 14.35 -1.90
N VAL A 61 2.34 14.10 -0.76
CA VAL A 61 1.56 12.88 -0.46
C VAL A 61 0.59 12.52 -1.59
N GLN A 62 0.02 13.53 -2.25
CA GLN A 62 -0.86 13.40 -3.39
C GLN A 62 -0.18 12.68 -4.57
N ASN A 63 1.10 12.97 -4.84
CA ASN A 63 1.85 12.35 -5.92
C ASN A 63 2.21 10.88 -5.62
N HIS A 64 2.43 10.52 -4.36
CA HIS A 64 2.61 9.11 -3.98
C HIS A 64 1.33 8.28 -4.17
N LEU A 65 0.17 8.88 -3.93
CA LEU A 65 -1.14 8.25 -4.12
C LEU A 65 -1.61 8.24 -5.58
N MET A 66 -1.24 9.27 -6.35
CA MET A 66 -1.63 9.44 -7.76
C MET A 66 -0.89 8.50 -8.71
N LEU A 67 0.23 7.89 -8.28
CA LEU A 67 0.91 6.85 -9.06
C LEU A 67 -0.01 5.63 -9.24
N GLY A 68 -0.35 5.31 -10.48
CA GLY A 68 -1.29 4.22 -10.82
C GLY A 68 -0.91 2.86 -10.23
N ALA A 69 0.39 2.58 -10.06
CA ALA A 69 0.90 1.37 -9.41
C ALA A 69 0.48 1.25 -7.93
N THR A 70 0.25 2.37 -7.24
CA THR A 70 -0.16 2.39 -5.82
C THR A 70 -1.56 1.79 -5.64
N MET A 71 -2.53 2.20 -6.46
CA MET A 71 -3.91 1.65 -6.37
C MET A 71 -4.00 0.22 -6.92
N LEU A 72 -3.27 -0.08 -7.99
CA LEU A 72 -3.14 -1.46 -8.47
C LEU A 72 -2.57 -2.35 -7.35
N GLY A 73 -1.51 -1.89 -6.68
CA GLY A 73 -0.92 -2.55 -5.52
C GLY A 73 -1.90 -2.77 -4.37
N ALA A 74 -2.61 -1.71 -3.98
CA ALA A 74 -3.52 -1.71 -2.84
C ALA A 74 -4.72 -2.65 -3.01
N PHE A 75 -5.31 -2.71 -4.21
CA PHE A 75 -6.57 -3.41 -4.45
C PHE A 75 -6.45 -4.75 -5.15
N PHE A 76 -5.38 -4.99 -5.92
CA PHE A 76 -5.24 -6.19 -6.75
C PHE A 76 -4.03 -7.06 -6.39
N ILE A 77 -2.93 -6.49 -5.87
CA ILE A 77 -1.74 -7.26 -5.51
C ILE A 77 -1.75 -7.62 -4.02
N ALA A 78 -1.85 -6.62 -3.14
CA ALA A 78 -1.77 -6.83 -1.69
C ALA A 78 -2.96 -7.62 -1.13
N THR A 79 -4.07 -7.68 -1.87
CA THR A 79 -5.31 -8.38 -1.50
C THR A 79 -5.35 -9.84 -1.94
N ASP A 80 -4.25 -10.39 -2.47
CA ASP A 80 -4.16 -11.80 -2.87
C ASP A 80 -4.47 -12.73 -1.68
N PRO A 81 -5.52 -13.56 -1.75
CA PRO A 81 -5.96 -14.41 -0.64
C PRO A 81 -4.96 -15.51 -0.26
N VAL A 82 -4.01 -15.86 -1.13
CA VAL A 82 -3.05 -16.96 -0.86
C VAL A 82 -1.86 -16.47 -0.03
N SER A 83 -1.43 -15.23 -0.28
CA SER A 83 -0.19 -14.69 0.27
C SER A 83 -0.42 -13.73 1.45
N ALA A 84 -1.63 -13.19 1.60
CA ALA A 84 -1.95 -12.24 2.66
C ALA A 84 -2.14 -12.93 4.04
N SER A 85 -1.90 -12.16 5.10
CA SER A 85 -2.13 -12.58 6.49
C SER A 85 -3.56 -13.10 6.70
N THR A 86 -3.67 -14.20 7.45
CA THR A 86 -4.95 -14.88 7.69
C THR A 86 -5.77 -14.23 8.80
N THR A 87 -5.12 -13.56 9.77
CA THR A 87 -5.79 -12.96 10.93
C THR A 87 -6.29 -11.53 10.67
N PRO A 88 -7.42 -11.08 11.26
CA PRO A 88 -7.90 -9.71 11.04
C PRO A 88 -6.93 -8.62 11.49
N LYS A 89 -6.21 -8.85 12.61
CA LYS A 89 -5.17 -7.93 13.11
C LYS A 89 -3.91 -7.98 12.24
N GLY A 90 -3.50 -9.17 11.82
CA GLY A 90 -2.34 -9.36 10.95
C GLY A 90 -2.54 -8.72 9.58
N ARG A 91 -3.75 -8.75 9.01
CA ARG A 91 -4.10 -8.05 7.77
C ARG A 91 -3.89 -6.53 7.85
N LEU A 92 -4.22 -5.92 8.98
CA LEU A 92 -3.98 -4.49 9.20
C LEU A 92 -2.49 -4.18 9.30
N ILE A 93 -1.74 -4.97 10.07
CA ILE A 93 -0.29 -4.80 10.23
C ILE A 93 0.42 -5.00 8.89
N TYR A 94 0.08 -6.08 8.18
CA TYR A 94 0.61 -6.40 6.87
C TYR A 94 0.40 -5.28 5.86
N GLY A 95 -0.85 -4.82 5.69
CA GLY A 95 -1.16 -3.73 4.77
C GLY A 95 -0.40 -2.44 5.12
N PHE A 96 -0.40 -2.06 6.40
CA PHE A 96 0.29 -0.85 6.88
C PHE A 96 1.80 -0.91 6.60
N LEU A 97 2.45 -2.03 6.90
CA LEU A 97 3.88 -2.20 6.68
C LEU A 97 4.26 -2.16 5.20
N ILE A 98 3.43 -2.71 4.31
CA ILE A 98 3.65 -2.55 2.86
C ILE A 98 3.62 -1.07 2.48
N GLY A 99 2.62 -0.33 2.95
CA GLY A 99 2.50 1.11 2.66
C GLY A 99 3.71 1.91 3.13
N VAL A 100 4.22 1.61 4.33
CA VAL A 100 5.44 2.20 4.89
C VAL A 100 6.65 1.90 3.99
N LEU A 101 6.84 0.63 3.63
CA LEU A 101 7.98 0.20 2.81
C LEU A 101 7.95 0.83 1.42
N ILE A 102 6.78 1.01 0.81
CA ILE A 102 6.65 1.69 -0.49
C ILE A 102 7.20 3.10 -0.43
N VAL A 103 6.83 3.88 0.60
CA VAL A 103 7.32 5.26 0.74
C VAL A 103 8.83 5.26 0.98
N ILE A 104 9.34 4.39 1.84
CA ILE A 104 10.78 4.28 2.10
C ILE A 104 11.55 3.95 0.80
N ILE A 105 11.11 2.95 0.04
CA ILE A 105 11.78 2.52 -1.20
C ILE A 105 11.71 3.63 -2.27
N ARG A 106 10.59 4.34 -2.37
CA ARG A 106 10.44 5.43 -3.35
C ARG A 106 11.31 6.63 -2.98
N THR A 107 11.37 6.99 -1.71
CA THR A 107 12.11 8.18 -1.24
C THR A 107 13.61 7.94 -1.20
N PHE A 108 14.06 6.80 -0.66
CA PHE A 108 15.49 6.51 -0.47
C PHE A 108 16.10 5.62 -1.55
N GLY A 109 15.30 4.77 -2.20
CA GLY A 109 15.78 3.81 -3.19
C GLY A 109 15.85 4.34 -4.61
N GLY A 110 15.23 5.49 -4.92
CA GLY A 110 15.21 6.05 -6.28
C GLY A 110 14.43 5.23 -7.32
N TYR A 111 13.73 4.17 -6.89
CA TYR A 111 12.89 3.34 -7.76
C TYR A 111 11.44 3.85 -7.70
N PRO A 112 10.87 4.36 -8.80
CA PRO A 112 9.50 4.88 -8.82
C PRO A 112 8.44 3.79 -8.53
N ASP A 113 8.76 2.52 -8.82
CA ASP A 113 7.88 1.37 -8.63
C ASP A 113 8.30 0.48 -7.45
N GLY A 114 8.14 1.00 -6.22
CA GLY A 114 8.47 0.28 -4.97
C GLY A 114 7.44 -0.76 -4.51
N VAL A 115 6.30 -0.89 -5.20
CA VAL A 115 5.15 -1.71 -4.77
C VAL A 115 5.49 -3.19 -4.76
N ALA A 116 6.04 -3.70 -5.87
CA ALA A 116 6.34 -5.13 -6.00
C ALA A 116 7.37 -5.58 -4.95
N PHE A 117 8.42 -4.79 -4.73
CA PHE A 117 9.45 -5.09 -3.73
C PHE A 117 8.89 -5.09 -2.31
N ALA A 118 8.07 -4.10 -1.97
CA ALA A 118 7.44 -4.02 -0.66
C ALA A 118 6.52 -5.22 -0.39
N VAL A 119 5.70 -5.62 -1.38
CA VAL A 119 4.82 -6.79 -1.25
C VAL A 119 5.64 -8.07 -1.11
N LEU A 120 6.66 -8.28 -1.95
CA LEU A 120 7.49 -9.49 -1.88
C LEU A 120 8.20 -9.62 -0.52
N LEU A 121 8.75 -8.52 0.00
CA LEU A 121 9.39 -8.50 1.32
C LEU A 121 8.35 -8.83 2.40
N MET A 122 7.18 -8.23 2.35
CA MET A 122 6.14 -8.47 3.34
C MET A 122 5.56 -9.88 3.28
N ASN A 123 5.44 -10.49 2.11
CA ASN A 123 4.99 -11.88 1.96
C ASN A 123 5.92 -12.86 2.69
N ILE A 124 7.24 -12.58 2.72
CA ILE A 124 8.21 -13.38 3.50
C ILE A 124 7.96 -13.24 5.01
N VAL A 125 7.48 -12.08 5.45
CA VAL A 125 7.25 -11.75 6.87
C VAL A 125 5.84 -12.16 7.34
N VAL A 126 4.92 -12.50 6.43
CA VAL A 126 3.53 -12.90 6.77
C VAL A 126 3.45 -14.03 7.81
N PRO A 127 4.20 -15.14 7.71
CA PRO A 127 4.14 -16.22 8.71
C PRO A 127 4.50 -15.74 10.12
N LEU A 128 5.44 -14.79 10.22
CA LEU A 128 5.84 -14.19 11.49
C LEU A 128 4.72 -13.32 12.06
N ILE A 129 4.09 -12.50 11.21
CA ILE A 129 2.95 -11.66 11.60
C ILE A 129 1.81 -12.53 12.10
N ASP A 130 1.49 -13.59 11.37
CA ASP A 130 0.41 -14.52 11.74
C ASP A 130 0.72 -15.23 13.06
N TYR A 131 1.97 -15.66 13.29
CA TYR A 131 2.38 -16.25 14.57
C TYR A 131 2.11 -15.30 15.76
N TYR A 132 2.47 -14.02 15.64
CA TYR A 132 2.26 -13.04 16.72
C TYR A 132 0.81 -12.53 16.84
N THR A 133 0.01 -12.64 15.79
CA THR A 133 -1.39 -12.17 15.77
C THR A 133 -2.42 -13.26 15.95
N GLN A 134 -1.99 -14.53 16.12
CA GLN A 134 -2.87 -15.63 16.42
C GLN A 134 -3.75 -15.32 17.65
N PRO A 135 -5.08 -15.44 17.54
CA PRO A 135 -5.97 -15.24 18.67
C PRO A 135 -5.63 -16.28 19.74
N LYS A 136 -5.53 -15.84 21.00
CA LYS A 136 -5.32 -16.75 22.14
C LYS A 136 -6.43 -17.80 22.11
N VAL A 137 -6.05 -19.06 22.06
CA VAL A 137 -7.00 -20.19 22.13
C VAL A 137 -7.75 -20.04 23.45
N PHE A 138 -9.08 -19.90 23.39
CA PHE A 138 -9.92 -19.80 24.57
C PHE A 138 -9.91 -21.17 25.26
N GLY A 139 -9.20 -21.31 26.38
CA GLY A 139 -9.05 -22.60 27.06
C GLY A 139 -7.80 -22.82 27.92
N LYS A 140 -7.26 -21.79 28.56
CA LYS A 140 -6.43 -21.92 29.78
C LYS A 140 -6.84 -20.88 30.79
#